data_AF-A0A970NND5-F1
#
_entry.id   AF-A0A970NND5-F1
#
_cell.length_a   1.000
_cell.length_b   1.000
_cell.length_c   1.000
_cell.angle_alpha   90.00
_cell.angle_beta   90.00
_cell.angle_gamma   90.00
#
_symmetry.space_group_name_H-M   'P 1'
#
loop_
_entity.id
_entity.type
_entity.pdbx_description
1 polymer ?
#
loop_
_entity_poly.entity_id
_entity_poly.type
_entity_poly.pdbx_seq_one_letter_code
_entity_poly.pdbx_strand_id
1 'polypeptide(L)' 'MTDTEAREVRCPGCGKLLARAHSGSRLALACPRCRAIWALDVSETALNFETLRAPRQTREEAQ' A
#
# COMPACT_ATOMS: atom_id res chain seq x y z
N MET A 1 3.14 -9.67 -26.81
CA MET A 1 3.35 -9.75 -25.36
C MET A 1 2.54 -8.63 -24.77
N THR A 2 1.32 -8.93 -24.32
CA THR A 2 0.39 -7.92 -23.78
C THR A 2 0.92 -7.45 -22.43
N ASP A 3 1.45 -6.23 -22.41
CA ASP A 3 1.80 -5.52 -21.19
C ASP A 3 0.53 -5.42 -20.34
N THR A 4 0.43 -6.31 -19.36
CA THR A 4 -0.69 -6.31 -18.43
C THR A 4 -0.46 -5.11 -17.53
N GLU A 5 -1.25 -4.05 -17.68
CA GLU A 5 -0.98 -2.74 -17.05
C GLU A 5 -0.80 -2.88 -15.53
N ALA A 6 0.45 -2.83 -15.07
CA ALA A 6 0.76 -2.91 -13.65
C ALA A 6 0.42 -1.57 -12.97
N ARG A 7 -0.41 -1.60 -11.93
CA ARG A 7 -0.81 -0.40 -11.18
C ARG A 7 0.24 -0.07 -10.12
N GLU A 8 0.55 1.21 -9.99
CA GLU A 8 1.45 1.70 -8.94
C GLU A 8 0.72 1.73 -7.59
N VAL A 9 1.28 1.03 -6.61
CA VAL A 9 0.77 0.98 -5.26
C VAL A 9 1.60 1.90 -4.39
N ARG A 10 0.97 2.93 -3.83
CA ARG A 10 1.62 3.90 -2.95
C ARG A 10 1.14 3.73 -1.52
N CYS A 11 2.03 4.01 -0.57
CA CYS A 11 1.68 4.00 0.85
C CYS A 11 0.66 5.11 1.13
N PRO A 12 -0.53 4.82 1.69
CA PRO A 12 -1.51 5.86 2.00
C PRO A 12 -1.02 6.83 3.07
N GLY A 13 -0.08 6.42 3.94
CA GLY A 13 0.45 7.28 4.99
C GLY A 13 1.59 8.23 4.58
N CYS A 14 2.33 7.95 3.50
CA CYS A 14 3.46 8.82 3.09
C CYS A 14 3.63 9.00 1.58
N GLY A 15 2.77 8.42 0.75
CA GLY A 15 2.80 8.53 -0.72
C GLY A 15 3.95 7.78 -1.42
N LYS A 16 4.87 7.14 -0.67
CA LYS A 16 5.99 6.39 -1.25
C LYS A 16 5.50 5.18 -2.04
N LEU A 17 6.06 4.96 -3.23
CA LEU A 17 5.82 3.75 -4.02
C LEU A 17 6.27 2.51 -3.24
N LEU A 18 5.34 1.58 -3.03
CA LEU A 18 5.58 0.31 -2.35
C LEU A 18 5.81 -0.83 -3.35
N ALA A 19 4.98 -0.90 -4.40
CA ALA A 19 5.04 -1.95 -5.42
C ALA A 19 4.36 -1.53 -6.72
N ARG A 20 4.57 -2.31 -7.78
CA ARG A 20 3.74 -2.32 -8.99
C ARG A 20 3.07 -3.69 -9.08
N ALA A 21 1.75 -3.72 -9.22
CA ALA A 21 0.97 -4.93 -9.10
C ALA A 21 -0.10 -5.02 -10.17
N HIS A 22 -0.34 -6.24 -10.68
CA HIS A 22 -1.40 -6.49 -11.64
C HIS A 22 -2.73 -6.72 -10.95
N SER A 23 -3.82 -6.46 -11.67
CA SER A 23 -5.17 -6.80 -11.24
C SER A 23 -5.29 -8.29 -10.88
N GLY A 24 -6.03 -8.59 -9.82
CA GLY A 24 -6.15 -9.92 -9.22
C GLY A 24 -5.05 -10.27 -8.21
N SER A 25 -4.11 -9.36 -7.93
CA SER A 25 -3.02 -9.62 -6.97
C SER A 25 -3.40 -9.19 -5.55
N ARG A 26 -3.15 -10.06 -4.57
CA ARG A 26 -3.21 -9.72 -3.15
C ARG A 26 -1.81 -9.68 -2.55
N LEU A 27 -1.43 -8.55 -1.96
CA LEU A 27 -0.07 -8.27 -1.50
C LEU A 27 -0.07 -7.77 -0.06
N ALA A 28 0.95 -8.13 0.72
CA ALA A 28 1.22 -7.51 2.01
C ALA A 28 2.47 -6.64 1.90
N LEU A 29 2.31 -5.32 2.04
CA LEU A 29 3.38 -4.35 1.82
C LEU A 29 3.72 -3.63 3.11
N ALA A 30 4.99 -3.74 3.51
CA ALA A 30 5.54 -2.99 4.62
C ALA A 30 6.11 -1.66 4.13
N CYS A 31 5.65 -0.55 4.72
CA CYS A 31 6.25 0.76 4.46
C CYS A 31 7.39 1.00 5.45
N PRO A 32 8.66 1.11 5.00
CA PRO A 32 9.78 1.33 5.92
C PRO A 32 9.74 2.71 6.59
N ARG A 33 9.06 3.69 5.99
CA ARG A 33 8.95 5.06 6.52
C ARG A 33 7.89 5.15 7.61
N CYS A 34 6.68 4.67 7.33
CA CYS A 34 5.57 4.66 8.29
C CYS A 34 5.67 3.51 9.31
N ARG A 35 6.53 2.51 9.05
CA ARG A 35 6.60 1.22 9.76
C ARG A 35 5.23 0.52 9.86
N ALA A 36 4.34 0.84 8.92
CA ALA A 36 3.02 0.27 8.76
C ALA A 36 3.07 -0.95 7.83
N ILE A 37 2.12 -1.85 7.99
CA ILE A 37 1.92 -2.98 7.08
C ILE A 37 0.50 -2.88 6.54
N TRP A 38 0.39 -2.88 5.21
CA TRP A 38 -0.87 -2.79 4.49
C TRP A 38 -1.11 -4.09 3.74
N ALA A 39 -2.28 -4.68 3.93
CA ALA A 39 -2.80 -5.67 2.98
C ALA A 39 -3.45 -4.90 1.84
N LEU A 40 -3.04 -5.23 0.62
CA LEU A 40 -3.56 -4.67 -0.60
C LEU A 40 -4.28 -5.76 -1.38
N ASP A 41 -5.49 -5.44 -1.81
CA ASP A 41 -6.21 -6.19 -2.83
C ASP A 41 -6.31 -5.32 -4.10
N VAL A 42 -5.66 -5.77 -5.17
CA VAL A 42 -5.71 -5.12 -6.47
C VAL A 42 -6.84 -5.75 -7.26
N SER A 43 -8.02 -5.19 -7.18
CA SER A 43 -9.13 -5.55 -8.05
C SER A 43 -8.99 -4.82 -9.40
N GLU A 44 -9.65 -5.31 -10.44
CA GLU A 44 -9.65 -4.66 -11.76
C GLU A 44 -10.16 -3.21 -11.68
N THR A 45 -11.11 -2.95 -10.79
CA THR A 45 -11.78 -1.66 -10.65
C THR A 45 -11.24 -0.79 -9.52
N ALA A 46 -10.56 -1.36 -8.52
CA ALA A 46 -10.19 -0.63 -7.30
C ALA A 46 -8.91 -1.16 -6.63
N LEU A 47 -8.26 -0.29 -5.85
CA LEU A 47 -7.18 -0.64 -4.94
C LEU A 47 -7.71 -0.55 -3.51
N ASN A 48 -7.86 -1.69 -2.85
CA ASN A 48 -8.34 -1.73 -1.47
C ASN A 48 -7.16 -1.91 -0.52
N PHE A 49 -7.05 -1.00 0.44
CA PHE A 49 -6.02 -1.03 1.48
C PHE A 49 -6.64 -1.38 2.82
N GLU A 50 -6.17 -2.47 3.41
CA GLU A 50 -6.49 -2.88 4.77
C GLU A 50 -5.26 -2.73 5.65
N THR A 51 -5.43 -2.16 6.83
CA THR A 51 -4.31 -1.93 7.76
C THR A 51 -4.05 -3.19 8.57
N LEU A 52 -2.97 -3.92 8.26
CA LEU A 52 -2.52 -5.06 9.07
C LEU A 52 -1.73 -4.60 10.30
N ARG A 53 -0.93 -3.54 10.13
CA ARG A 53 -0.22 -2.87 11.23
C ARG A 53 -0.30 -1.37 11.00
N ALA A 54 -0.89 -0.67 11.98
CA ALA A 54 -0.98 0.78 11.97
C ALA A 54 0.42 1.42 11.87
N PRO A 55 0.54 2.57 11.18
CA PRO A 55 1.76 3.35 11.22
C PRO A 55 2.11 3.67 12.67
N ARG A 56 3.38 3.49 13.04
CA ARG A 56 3.85 4.04 14.32
C ARG A 56 3.78 5.56 14.17
N GLN A 57 2.81 6.20 14.83
CA GLN A 57 2.79 7.64 14.97
C GLN A 57 4.18 8.08 15.41
N THR A 58 4.90 8.83 14.58
CA THR A 58 5.92 9.73 15.14
C THR A 58 5.13 10.65 16.04
N ARG A 59 5.45 10.56 17.32
CA ARG A 59 4.78 11.20 18.45
C ARG A 59 4.63 12.71 18.24
N GLU A 60 3.62 13.13 17.50
CA GLU A 60 3.23 14.53 17.24
C GLU A 60 1.69 14.62 17.18
N GLU A 61 1.05 14.10 18.23
CA GLU A 61 -0.20 14.67 18.74
C GLU A 61 0.02 14.87 20.25
N ALA A 62 0.96 15.76 20.55
CA ALA A 62 0.88 16.58 21.74
C ALA A 62 0.17 17.86 21.28
N GLN A 63 -1.13 17.93 21.52
CA GLN A 63 -1.91 19.17 21.70
C GLN A 63 -3.33 18.81 22.12
#